data_AF-A0A3B9QV47-F1
#
_entry.id   AF-A0A3B9QV47-F1
#
_cell.length_a   1.000
_cell.length_b   1.000
_cell.length_c   1.000
_cell.angle_alpha   90.00
_cell.angle_beta   90.00
_cell.angle_gamma   90.00
#
_symmetry.space_group_name_H-M   'P 1'
#
loop_
_entity.id
_entity.type
_entity.pdbx_description
1 polymer ?
#
loop_
_entity_poly.entity_id
_entity_poly.type
_entity_poly.pdbx_seq_one_letter_code
_entity_poly.pdbx_strand_id
1 'polypeptide(L)'
;MTFTHRLFTAGLSTLSVLALSTTFATATAVGSPTTTDTAPGVPPSLAAADPTIGAPADDPFYTPPASIPAAPGSLIRDQFAPHLLAGFDQDDAPARADKILYTTTAQDGSPVATSGFVMEPARPWTGEGPTPTIVFAPGTRGAGDYCAPSRAGNLFASTDMAAGSINVNYEYPFYAMASAAGYRVIVTDYIGLGTPGQHTYVNHT
;
A
#
# COMPACT_ATOMS: atom_id res chain seq x y z
N MET A 1 -40.31 18.22 53.04
CA MET A 1 -39.31 19.29 53.19
C MET A 1 -39.60 20.33 52.12
N THR A 2 -40.13 21.45 52.56
CA THR A 2 -40.61 22.57 51.74
C THR A 2 -39.48 23.59 51.68
N PHE A 3 -39.09 24.06 50.49
CA PHE A 3 -38.15 25.18 50.37
C PHE A 3 -38.72 26.30 49.52
N THR A 4 -38.75 27.46 50.16
CA THR A 4 -39.43 28.71 49.79
C THR A 4 -38.55 29.54 48.86
N HIS A 5 -39.15 30.09 47.80
CA HIS A 5 -38.53 31.07 46.92
C HIS A 5 -38.13 32.36 47.67
N ARG A 6 -36.91 32.85 47.42
CA ARG A 6 -36.53 34.26 47.63
C ARG A 6 -36.06 34.83 46.29
N LEU A 7 -36.86 35.75 45.74
CA LEU A 7 -36.45 36.65 44.67
C LEU A 7 -35.43 37.65 45.22
N PHE A 8 -34.33 37.83 44.50
CA PHE A 8 -33.46 38.99 44.64
C PHE A 8 -33.35 39.69 43.28
N THR A 9 -33.85 40.92 43.23
CA THR A 9 -33.69 41.90 42.17
C THR A 9 -32.46 42.77 42.45
N ALA A 10 -31.53 42.84 41.49
CA ALA A 10 -30.52 43.90 41.30
C ALA A 10 -29.68 43.49 40.08
N GLY A 11 -29.25 44.31 39.13
CA GLY A 11 -29.39 45.73 38.82
C GLY A 11 -28.65 45.88 37.48
N LEU A 12 -29.20 46.63 36.53
CA LEU A 12 -28.60 46.80 35.20
C LEU A 12 -27.29 47.60 35.32
N SER A 13 -26.16 46.95 35.07
CA SER A 13 -24.87 47.60 34.81
C SER A 13 -24.50 47.42 33.34
N THR A 14 -24.54 48.52 32.60
CA THR A 14 -24.14 48.64 31.20
C THR A 14 -22.66 48.30 31.03
N LEU A 15 -22.36 47.22 30.32
CA LEU A 15 -20.99 46.84 29.94
C LEU A 15 -20.73 47.30 28.50
N SER A 16 -19.81 48.25 28.36
CA SER A 16 -19.31 48.77 27.09
C SER A 16 -18.62 47.66 26.30
N VAL A 17 -19.09 47.41 25.07
CA VAL A 17 -18.47 46.43 24.15
C VAL A 17 -17.30 47.11 23.44
N LEU A 18 -16.08 46.74 23.81
CA LEU A 18 -14.87 47.10 23.07
C LEU A 18 -14.74 46.14 21.87
N ALA A 19 -15.08 46.61 20.67
CA ALA A 19 -14.92 45.84 19.44
C ALA A 19 -13.44 45.71 19.10
N LEU A 20 -12.87 44.50 19.26
CA LEU A 20 -11.51 44.18 18.85
C LEU A 20 -11.56 43.68 17.39
N SER A 21 -11.24 44.55 16.43
CA SER A 21 -11.15 44.19 15.02
C SER A 21 -9.88 43.40 14.75
N THR A 22 -10.01 42.09 14.52
CA THR A 22 -8.93 41.22 14.05
C THR A 22 -8.79 41.33 12.52
N THR A 23 -7.75 42.00 12.06
CA THR A 23 -7.32 41.97 10.66
C THR A 23 -6.62 40.63 10.38
N PHE A 24 -7.25 39.75 9.60
CA PHE A 24 -6.57 38.60 9.02
C PHE A 24 -5.71 39.06 7.84
N ALA A 25 -4.39 39.00 7.99
CA ALA A 25 -3.46 39.15 6.88
C ALA A 25 -3.45 37.85 6.06
N THR A 26 -3.96 37.89 4.83
CA THR A 26 -3.80 36.80 3.86
C THR A 26 -2.37 36.79 3.35
N ALA A 27 -1.54 35.87 3.86
CA ALA A 27 -0.25 35.58 3.27
C ALA A 27 -0.47 34.76 1.98
N THR A 28 -0.35 35.41 0.82
CA THR A 28 -0.22 34.71 -0.46
C THR A 28 1.19 34.11 -0.53
N ALA A 29 1.34 32.85 -0.12
CA ALA A 29 2.50 32.07 -0.47
C ALA A 29 2.48 31.82 -1.98
N VAL A 30 3.34 32.52 -2.73
CA VAL A 30 3.66 32.15 -4.11
C VAL A 30 4.52 30.89 -4.04
N GLY A 31 3.86 29.75 -3.92
CA GLY A 31 4.49 28.45 -4.15
C GLY A 31 4.88 28.37 -5.62
N SER A 32 6.17 28.28 -5.90
CA SER A 32 6.64 27.87 -7.22
C SER A 32 6.02 26.50 -7.54
N PRO A 33 5.52 26.23 -8.76
CA PRO A 33 5.01 24.92 -9.09
C PRO A 33 6.16 23.92 -8.99
N THR A 34 6.11 23.08 -7.96
CA THR A 34 6.88 21.85 -7.89
C THR A 34 6.56 21.08 -9.16
N THR A 35 7.58 20.85 -10.00
CA THR A 35 7.47 19.93 -11.13
C THR A 35 7.00 18.59 -10.58
N THR A 36 5.77 18.19 -10.89
CA THR A 36 5.22 16.86 -10.59
C THR A 36 6.10 15.84 -11.31
N ASP A 37 6.99 15.21 -10.55
CA ASP A 37 7.86 14.14 -11.02
C ASP A 37 6.95 12.96 -11.40
N THR A 38 6.69 12.81 -12.70
CA THR A 38 5.82 11.74 -13.20
C THR A 38 6.63 10.45 -13.20
N ALA A 39 6.12 9.39 -12.56
CA ALA A 39 6.83 8.13 -12.44
C ALA A 39 7.30 7.61 -13.82
N PRO A 40 8.55 7.11 -13.95
CA PRO A 40 9.09 6.65 -15.23
C PRO A 40 8.20 5.60 -15.90
N GLY A 41 7.80 5.85 -17.15
CA GLY A 41 6.99 4.90 -17.94
C GLY A 41 5.47 5.09 -17.89
N VAL A 42 4.96 6.17 -17.26
CA VAL A 42 3.53 6.54 -17.34
C VAL A 42 3.29 7.54 -18.48
N PRO A 43 2.50 7.21 -19.52
CA PRO A 43 2.08 8.15 -20.57
C PRO A 43 1.33 9.37 -20.00
N PRO A 44 1.57 10.60 -20.50
CA PRO A 44 0.90 11.81 -20.01
C PRO A 44 -0.63 11.76 -20.09
N SER A 45 -1.18 11.04 -21.09
CA SER A 45 -2.62 10.85 -21.25
C SER A 45 -3.25 10.01 -20.13
N LEU A 46 -2.52 9.04 -19.59
CA LEU A 46 -3.00 8.19 -18.49
C LEU A 46 -2.92 8.93 -17.16
N ALA A 47 -1.84 9.66 -16.91
CA ALA A 47 -1.72 10.52 -15.73
C ALA A 47 -2.76 11.67 -15.73
N ALA A 48 -3.13 12.20 -16.90
CA ALA A 48 -4.17 13.22 -17.02
C ALA A 48 -5.59 12.65 -16.79
N ALA A 49 -5.83 11.39 -17.15
CA ALA A 49 -7.10 10.72 -16.93
C ALA A 49 -7.30 10.29 -15.47
N ASP A 50 -6.22 9.82 -14.83
CA ASP A 50 -6.19 9.47 -13.42
C ASP A 50 -4.80 9.79 -12.83
N PRO A 51 -4.68 10.90 -12.07
CA PRO A 51 -3.42 11.32 -11.44
C PRO A 51 -2.85 10.30 -10.46
N THR A 52 -3.65 9.36 -9.96
CA THR A 52 -3.21 8.35 -8.99
C THR A 52 -2.38 7.24 -9.63
N ILE A 53 -2.45 7.06 -10.97
CA ILE A 53 -1.68 6.05 -11.70
C ILE A 53 -0.17 6.31 -11.62
N GLY A 54 0.25 7.56 -11.46
CA GLY A 54 1.66 7.95 -11.35
C GLY A 54 2.11 8.33 -9.94
N ALA A 55 1.20 8.34 -8.96
CA ALA A 55 1.54 8.68 -7.59
C ALA A 55 2.09 7.43 -6.88
N PRO A 56 3.34 7.43 -6.40
CA PRO A 56 3.80 6.34 -5.55
C PRO A 56 2.87 6.30 -4.33
N ALA A 57 2.23 5.15 -4.07
CA ALA A 57 1.50 5.02 -2.82
C ALA A 57 2.48 5.27 -1.66
N ASP A 58 2.02 5.97 -0.62
CA ASP A 58 2.79 6.71 0.39
C ASP A 58 3.72 5.87 1.31
N ASP A 59 4.06 4.64 0.92
CA ASP A 59 4.92 3.71 1.66
C ASP A 59 6.35 3.67 1.06
N PRO A 60 7.38 4.18 1.77
CA PRO A 60 8.77 4.17 1.35
C PRO A 60 9.36 2.77 1.11
N PHE A 61 8.70 1.70 1.56
CA PHE A 61 9.09 0.33 1.24
C PHE A 61 9.13 0.10 -0.28
N TYR A 62 8.18 0.68 -1.00
CA TYR A 62 7.96 0.48 -2.43
C TYR A 62 8.76 1.41 -3.33
N THR A 63 9.49 2.36 -2.73
CA THR A 63 10.37 3.26 -3.48
C THR A 63 11.73 2.58 -3.67
N PRO A 64 12.14 2.28 -4.92
CA PRO A 64 13.43 1.66 -5.19
C PRO A 64 14.60 2.60 -4.85
N PRO A 65 15.79 2.06 -4.54
CA PRO A 65 16.99 2.86 -4.43
C PRO A 65 17.35 3.50 -5.78
N ALA A 66 18.10 4.60 -5.75
CA ALA A 66 18.55 5.29 -6.97
C ALA A 66 19.37 4.39 -7.92
N SER A 67 20.10 3.43 -7.36
CA SER A 67 20.82 2.39 -8.11
C SER A 67 20.18 1.03 -7.86
N ILE A 68 19.52 0.48 -8.88
CA ILE A 68 18.92 -0.86 -8.82
C ILE A 68 20.03 -1.90 -9.10
N PRO A 69 20.15 -2.97 -8.29
CA PRO A 69 21.05 -4.08 -8.59
C PRO A 69 20.80 -4.64 -9.99
N ALA A 70 21.84 -5.00 -10.74
CA ALA A 70 21.66 -5.42 -12.13
C ALA A 70 21.14 -6.86 -12.29
N ALA A 71 21.38 -7.74 -11.30
CA ALA A 71 21.05 -9.15 -11.42
C ALA A 71 19.55 -9.41 -11.13
N PRO A 72 18.78 -10.02 -12.05
CA PRO A 72 17.40 -10.39 -11.80
C PRO A 72 17.27 -11.34 -10.61
N GLY A 73 16.23 -11.16 -9.81
CA GLY A 73 16.01 -11.89 -8.56
C GLY A 73 16.78 -11.33 -7.35
N SER A 74 17.60 -10.28 -7.52
CA SER A 74 18.28 -9.64 -6.38
C SER A 74 17.27 -9.04 -5.41
N LEU A 75 17.30 -9.48 -4.16
CA LEU A 75 16.51 -8.88 -3.09
C LEU A 75 17.07 -7.49 -2.76
N ILE A 76 16.21 -6.48 -2.82
CA ILE A 76 16.54 -5.09 -2.50
C ILE A 76 16.18 -4.81 -1.04
N ARG A 77 15.00 -5.27 -0.60
CA ARG A 77 14.49 -5.10 0.76
C ARG A 77 13.42 -6.12 1.06
N ASP A 78 13.29 -6.50 2.32
CA ASP A 78 12.15 -7.24 2.86
C ASP A 78 11.59 -6.54 4.09
N GLN A 79 10.32 -6.79 4.39
CA GLN A 79 9.64 -6.27 5.57
C GLN A 79 8.53 -7.23 5.98
N PHE A 80 8.45 -7.53 7.28
CA PHE A 80 7.33 -8.32 7.83
C PHE A 80 5.97 -7.78 7.38
N ALA A 81 5.11 -8.69 6.97
CA ALA A 81 3.76 -8.42 6.49
C ALA A 81 2.76 -9.22 7.33
N PRO A 82 1.89 -8.57 8.12
CA PRO A 82 0.77 -9.28 8.71
C PRO A 82 -0.12 -9.83 7.59
N HIS A 83 -0.64 -11.04 7.78
CA HIS A 83 -1.58 -11.64 6.82
C HIS A 83 -2.84 -12.14 7.53
N LEU A 84 -3.95 -12.23 6.79
CA LEU A 84 -5.29 -12.49 7.34
C LEU A 84 -5.35 -13.71 8.28
N LEU A 85 -4.58 -14.75 7.98
CA LEU A 85 -4.65 -16.03 8.70
C LEU A 85 -3.57 -16.23 9.76
N ALA A 86 -2.64 -15.28 9.95
CA ALA A 86 -1.53 -15.42 10.90
C ALA A 86 -2.01 -15.69 12.35
N GLY A 87 -3.21 -15.22 12.70
CA GLY A 87 -3.81 -15.42 14.03
C GLY A 87 -4.60 -16.72 14.21
N PHE A 88 -4.75 -17.54 13.17
CA PHE A 88 -5.48 -18.81 13.21
C PHE A 88 -4.57 -20.04 13.11
N ASP A 89 -3.26 -19.83 13.01
CA ASP A 89 -2.29 -20.91 13.07
C ASP A 89 -2.18 -21.43 14.51
N GLN A 90 -2.53 -22.70 14.70
CA GLN A 90 -2.70 -23.34 16.01
C GLN A 90 -1.41 -24.02 16.53
N ASP A 91 -0.32 -23.94 15.78
CA ASP A 91 0.98 -24.54 16.09
C ASP A 91 1.97 -23.48 16.63
N ASP A 92 3.09 -23.89 17.25
CA ASP A 92 4.07 -23.01 17.95
C ASP A 92 4.75 -21.94 17.07
N ALA A 93 4.45 -21.87 15.77
CA ALA A 93 4.87 -20.80 14.87
C ALA A 93 3.74 -20.45 13.88
N PRO A 94 3.23 -19.21 13.87
CA PRO A 94 2.31 -18.77 12.82
C PRO A 94 3.04 -18.72 11.48
N ALA A 95 2.31 -18.94 10.38
CA ALA A 95 2.84 -18.72 9.04
C ALA A 95 3.35 -17.28 8.98
N ARG A 96 4.56 -17.11 8.48
CA ARG A 96 5.18 -15.79 8.39
C ARG A 96 5.02 -15.30 6.97
N ALA A 97 4.64 -14.04 6.82
CA ALA A 97 4.72 -13.37 5.54
C ALA A 97 5.64 -12.15 5.60
N ASP A 98 6.32 -11.90 4.49
CA ASP A 98 7.18 -10.73 4.30
C ASP A 98 6.88 -10.14 2.92
N LYS A 99 6.67 -8.82 2.86
CA LYS A 99 6.73 -8.09 1.59
C LYS A 99 8.18 -8.07 1.14
N ILE A 100 8.40 -8.17 -0.16
CA ILE A 100 9.71 -8.10 -0.79
C ILE A 100 9.73 -7.04 -1.88
N LEU A 101 10.83 -6.32 -1.98
CA LEU A 101 11.19 -5.50 -3.11
C LEU A 101 12.42 -6.14 -3.77
N TYR A 102 12.34 -6.45 -5.05
CA TYR A 102 13.38 -7.18 -5.75
C TYR A 102 13.58 -6.68 -7.17
N THR A 103 14.75 -7.00 -7.73
CA THR A 103 15.09 -6.67 -9.11
C THR A 103 14.49 -7.71 -10.05
N THR A 104 13.90 -7.26 -11.15
CA THR A 104 13.52 -8.07 -12.30
C THR A 104 13.98 -7.40 -13.59
N THR A 105 13.65 -7.98 -14.73
CA THR A 105 13.99 -7.47 -16.06
C THR A 105 12.75 -6.91 -16.73
N ALA A 106 12.83 -5.66 -17.19
CA ALA A 106 11.81 -5.06 -18.05
C ALA A 106 11.85 -5.65 -19.47
N GLN A 107 10.83 -5.37 -20.28
CA GLN A 107 10.72 -5.91 -21.64
C GLN A 107 11.91 -5.53 -22.54
N ASP A 108 12.49 -4.35 -22.35
CA ASP A 108 13.65 -3.86 -23.08
C ASP A 108 14.98 -4.44 -22.57
N GLY A 109 14.95 -5.33 -21.58
CA GLY A 109 16.12 -5.94 -20.96
C GLY A 109 16.73 -5.13 -19.81
N SER A 110 16.21 -3.95 -19.49
CA SER A 110 16.73 -3.12 -18.40
C SER A 110 16.37 -3.68 -17.01
N PRO A 111 17.23 -3.48 -15.98
CA PRO A 111 16.89 -3.84 -14.62
C PRO A 111 15.84 -2.89 -14.05
N VAL A 112 14.79 -3.44 -13.46
CA VAL A 112 13.69 -2.69 -12.83
C VAL A 112 13.35 -3.32 -11.47
N ALA A 113 12.92 -2.52 -10.51
CA ALA A 113 12.46 -3.01 -9.23
C ALA A 113 10.95 -3.30 -9.29
N THR A 114 10.53 -4.39 -8.69
CA THR A 114 9.12 -4.76 -8.50
C THR A 114 8.94 -5.29 -7.09
N SER A 115 7.71 -5.26 -6.59
CA SER A 115 7.37 -5.84 -5.29
C SER A 115 6.61 -7.16 -5.40
N GLY A 116 6.42 -7.78 -4.25
CA GLY A 116 5.60 -8.96 -4.03
C GLY A 116 5.57 -9.29 -2.54
N PHE A 117 5.08 -10.47 -2.19
CA PHE A 117 5.22 -11.00 -0.85
C PHE A 117 5.53 -12.49 -0.86
N VAL A 118 6.20 -12.94 0.19
CA VAL A 118 6.50 -14.34 0.46
C VAL A 118 5.68 -14.78 1.66
N MET A 119 5.10 -15.97 1.60
CA MET A 119 4.52 -16.68 2.72
C MET A 119 5.37 -17.92 2.99
N GLU A 120 6.03 -17.94 4.14
CA GLU A 120 6.73 -19.11 4.66
C GLU A 120 5.74 -20.03 5.38
N PRO A 121 5.74 -21.34 5.08
CA PRO A 121 4.84 -22.27 5.72
C PRO A 121 5.23 -22.44 7.20
N ALA A 122 4.23 -22.40 8.09
CA ALA A 122 4.41 -22.77 9.50
C ALA A 122 4.77 -24.25 9.66
N ARG A 123 4.22 -25.10 8.80
CA ARG A 123 4.40 -26.55 8.85
C ARG A 123 5.53 -26.98 7.91
N PRO A 124 6.39 -27.90 8.35
CA PRO A 124 7.41 -28.45 7.48
C PRO A 124 6.77 -29.22 6.32
N TRP A 125 7.41 -29.15 5.16
CA TRP A 125 7.10 -30.00 4.02
C TRP A 125 7.29 -31.48 4.39
N THR A 126 6.30 -32.33 4.07
CA THR A 126 6.29 -33.75 4.44
C THR A 126 6.68 -34.69 3.29
N GLY A 127 6.86 -34.16 2.07
CA GLY A 127 7.36 -34.92 0.94
C GLY A 127 8.89 -35.04 0.95
N GLU A 128 9.43 -35.69 -0.08
CA GLU A 128 10.87 -35.80 -0.25
C GLU A 128 11.51 -34.45 -0.64
N GLY A 129 12.73 -34.20 -0.17
CA GLY A 129 13.54 -33.05 -0.56
C GLY A 129 13.26 -31.76 0.22
N PRO A 130 13.79 -30.61 -0.25
CA PRO A 130 13.60 -29.31 0.39
C PRO A 130 12.17 -28.79 0.22
N THR A 131 11.77 -27.84 1.07
CA THR A 131 10.48 -27.17 0.98
C THR A 131 10.22 -26.62 -0.43
N PRO A 132 9.17 -27.07 -1.12
CA PRO A 132 8.84 -26.59 -2.46
C PRO A 132 8.38 -25.13 -2.42
N THR A 133 8.63 -24.40 -3.51
CA THR A 133 8.21 -23.00 -3.67
C THR A 133 7.25 -22.87 -4.84
N ILE A 134 6.09 -22.27 -4.58
CA ILE A 134 5.10 -21.88 -5.60
C ILE A 134 5.28 -20.39 -5.85
N VAL A 135 5.52 -20.03 -7.11
CA VAL A 135 5.48 -18.64 -7.56
C VAL A 135 4.12 -18.40 -8.21
N PHE A 136 3.30 -17.58 -7.57
CA PHE A 136 1.97 -17.24 -8.03
C PHE A 136 1.98 -15.89 -8.74
N ALA A 137 1.42 -15.90 -9.94
CA ALA A 137 1.21 -14.74 -10.78
C ALA A 137 -0.29 -14.39 -10.70
N PRO A 138 -0.68 -13.30 -10.01
CA PRO A 138 -2.08 -12.92 -9.85
C PRO A 138 -2.79 -12.72 -11.18
N GLY A 139 -4.11 -12.92 -11.19
CA GLY A 139 -4.94 -12.58 -12.34
C GLY A 139 -4.99 -11.08 -12.60
N THR A 140 -5.93 -10.64 -13.46
CA THR A 140 -6.11 -9.22 -13.79
C THR A 140 -6.23 -8.36 -12.53
N ARG A 141 -5.37 -7.34 -12.44
CA ARG A 141 -5.37 -6.31 -11.40
C ARG A 141 -5.70 -4.94 -12.01
N GLY A 142 -6.07 -3.99 -11.16
CA GLY A 142 -6.18 -2.59 -11.56
C GLY A 142 -4.82 -1.97 -11.89
N ALA A 143 -4.82 -0.77 -12.45
CA ALA A 143 -3.59 -0.08 -12.87
C ALA A 143 -2.93 0.78 -11.78
N GLY A 144 -3.64 1.06 -10.68
CA GLY A 144 -3.12 1.89 -9.60
C GLY A 144 -2.22 1.10 -8.66
N ASP A 145 -1.23 1.79 -8.06
CA ASP A 145 -0.29 1.20 -7.11
C ASP A 145 -0.97 0.46 -5.95
N TYR A 146 -2.09 1.01 -5.48
CA TYR A 146 -2.88 0.42 -4.41
C TYR A 146 -3.44 -0.96 -4.76
N CYS A 147 -3.56 -1.32 -6.05
CA CYS A 147 -4.06 -2.61 -6.51
C CYS A 147 -3.01 -3.73 -6.40
N ALA A 148 -1.75 -3.40 -6.09
CA ALA A 148 -0.69 -4.37 -5.86
C ALA A 148 -1.07 -5.34 -4.73
N PRO A 149 -1.01 -6.66 -4.96
CA PRO A 149 -1.31 -7.66 -3.93
C PRO A 149 -0.58 -7.46 -2.61
N SER A 150 0.71 -7.13 -2.64
CA SER A 150 1.51 -6.92 -1.42
C SER A 150 1.10 -5.68 -0.63
N ARG A 151 0.41 -4.72 -1.26
CA ARG A 151 -0.10 -3.49 -0.62
C ARG A 151 -1.44 -3.69 0.08
N ALA A 152 -2.09 -4.84 -0.13
CA ALA A 152 -3.36 -5.15 0.50
C ALA A 152 -3.19 -5.23 2.03
N GLY A 153 -4.16 -4.66 2.75
CA GLY A 153 -4.26 -4.77 4.20
C GLY A 153 -4.32 -6.23 4.64
N ASN A 154 -3.45 -6.61 5.56
CA ASN A 154 -3.25 -8.00 5.98
C ASN A 154 -3.07 -8.98 4.80
N LEU A 155 -2.43 -8.54 3.71
CA LEU A 155 -2.28 -9.28 2.45
C LEU A 155 -3.59 -9.85 1.88
N PHE A 156 -4.74 -9.29 2.27
CA PHE A 156 -6.05 -9.80 1.88
C PHE A 156 -6.88 -8.74 1.19
N ALA A 157 -7.19 -7.64 1.89
CA ALA A 157 -8.06 -6.62 1.33
C ALA A 157 -7.82 -5.26 1.95
N SER A 158 -8.04 -4.23 1.15
CA SER A 158 -7.99 -2.84 1.60
C SER A 158 -8.80 -1.94 0.65
N THR A 159 -9.27 -0.81 1.16
CA THR A 159 -10.06 0.18 0.40
C THR A 159 -9.33 1.50 0.28
N ASP A 160 -9.27 2.06 -0.92
CA ASP A 160 -8.87 3.45 -1.14
C ASP A 160 -10.13 4.30 -1.31
N MET A 161 -10.47 5.04 -0.25
CA MET A 161 -11.66 5.88 -0.23
C MET A 161 -11.52 7.12 -1.12
N ALA A 162 -10.29 7.60 -1.36
CA ALA A 162 -10.06 8.78 -2.20
C ALA A 162 -10.26 8.41 -3.68
N ALA A 163 -9.75 7.25 -4.09
CA ALA A 163 -9.94 6.72 -5.44
C ALA A 163 -11.27 5.97 -5.63
N GLY A 164 -12.02 5.71 -4.56
CA GLY A 164 -13.28 4.93 -4.62
C GLY A 164 -13.05 3.49 -5.06
N SER A 165 -11.91 2.89 -4.73
CA SER A 165 -11.49 1.58 -5.20
C SER A 165 -11.28 0.57 -4.06
N ILE A 166 -11.35 -0.71 -4.40
CA ILE A 166 -11.09 -1.80 -3.48
C ILE A 166 -10.01 -2.72 -4.06
N ASN A 167 -8.99 -2.99 -3.25
CA ASN A 167 -8.04 -4.05 -3.50
C ASN A 167 -8.49 -5.29 -2.72
N VAL A 168 -8.72 -6.39 -3.42
CA VAL A 168 -8.94 -7.71 -2.82
C VAL A 168 -8.00 -8.70 -3.48
N ASN A 169 -7.22 -9.41 -2.68
CA ASN A 169 -6.47 -10.59 -3.10
C ASN A 169 -7.46 -11.77 -3.14
N TYR A 170 -8.27 -11.83 -4.19
CA TYR A 170 -9.32 -12.84 -4.34
C TYR A 170 -8.72 -14.25 -4.53
N GLU A 171 -7.45 -14.37 -4.88
CA GLU A 171 -6.69 -15.63 -4.90
C GLU A 171 -6.03 -15.98 -3.56
N TYR A 172 -6.13 -15.15 -2.53
CA TYR A 172 -5.54 -15.39 -1.21
C TYR A 172 -5.83 -16.80 -0.64
N PRO A 173 -7.05 -17.38 -0.78
CA PRO A 173 -7.31 -18.73 -0.32
C PRO A 173 -6.36 -19.78 -0.92
N PHE A 174 -5.94 -19.63 -2.18
CA PHE A 174 -4.99 -20.56 -2.81
C PHE A 174 -3.60 -20.46 -2.17
N TYR A 175 -3.14 -19.24 -1.87
CA TYR A 175 -1.84 -18.99 -1.26
C TYR A 175 -1.80 -19.53 0.17
N ALA A 176 -2.86 -19.25 0.92
CA ALA A 176 -3.05 -19.73 2.27
C ALA A 176 -3.08 -21.27 2.34
N MET A 177 -3.86 -21.93 1.47
CA MET A 177 -3.93 -23.39 1.45
C MET A 177 -2.59 -24.02 1.05
N ALA A 178 -1.88 -23.46 0.08
CA ALA A 178 -0.55 -23.92 -0.29
C ALA A 178 0.44 -23.75 0.88
N SER A 179 0.45 -22.59 1.53
CA SER A 179 1.30 -22.35 2.70
C SER A 179 0.98 -23.30 3.86
N ALA A 180 -0.31 -23.51 4.16
CA ALA A 180 -0.75 -24.46 5.18
C ALA A 180 -0.39 -25.92 4.86
N ALA A 181 -0.23 -26.27 3.56
CA ALA A 181 0.22 -27.57 3.10
C ALA A 181 1.75 -27.74 3.10
N GLY A 182 2.51 -26.74 3.60
CA GLY A 182 3.96 -26.82 3.71
C GLY A 182 4.72 -26.26 2.51
N TYR A 183 4.08 -25.50 1.61
CA TYR A 183 4.75 -24.86 0.48
C TYR A 183 5.15 -23.42 0.84
N ARG A 184 6.33 -22.98 0.41
CA ARG A 184 6.60 -21.54 0.33
C ARG A 184 5.81 -20.95 -0.82
N VAL A 185 5.13 -19.84 -0.61
CA VAL A 185 4.39 -19.14 -1.68
C VAL A 185 5.01 -17.77 -1.90
N ILE A 186 5.30 -17.43 -3.15
CA ILE A 186 5.72 -16.08 -3.55
C ILE A 186 4.63 -15.53 -4.45
N VAL A 187 4.08 -14.37 -4.13
CA VAL A 187 3.09 -13.69 -4.96
C VAL A 187 3.74 -12.42 -5.50
N THR A 188 3.81 -12.29 -6.82
CA THR A 188 4.39 -11.09 -7.48
C THR A 188 3.34 -10.01 -7.67
N ASP A 189 3.74 -8.75 -7.55
CA ASP A 189 2.87 -7.63 -7.90
C ASP A 189 2.94 -7.26 -9.39
N TYR A 190 3.93 -7.74 -10.15
CA TYR A 190 4.26 -7.29 -11.51
C TYR A 190 4.89 -5.89 -11.58
N ILE A 191 5.63 -5.66 -12.67
CA ILE A 191 6.32 -4.39 -12.94
C ILE A 191 5.31 -3.25 -13.01
N GLY A 192 5.62 -2.16 -12.32
CA GLY A 192 4.81 -0.94 -12.31
C GLY A 192 3.49 -1.04 -11.55
N LEU A 193 3.26 -2.13 -10.81
CA LEU A 193 2.10 -2.25 -9.91
C LEU A 193 2.57 -2.21 -8.47
N GLY A 194 2.39 -1.06 -7.83
CA GLY A 194 2.88 -0.83 -6.48
C GLY A 194 4.34 -0.44 -6.43
N THR A 195 5.01 -0.22 -7.56
CA THR A 195 6.36 0.34 -7.66
C THR A 195 6.36 1.36 -8.80
N PRO A 196 7.27 2.35 -8.83
CA PRO A 196 7.24 3.41 -9.83
C PRO A 196 7.13 2.91 -11.27
N GLY A 197 6.25 3.57 -12.02
CA GLY A 197 6.00 3.34 -13.44
C GLY A 197 4.61 2.78 -13.71
N GLN A 198 4.29 2.59 -14.98
CA GLN A 198 2.98 2.07 -15.36
C GLN A 198 2.94 0.55 -15.23
N HIS A 199 1.88 0.02 -14.61
CA HIS A 199 1.62 -1.42 -14.61
C HIS A 199 1.53 -1.96 -16.04
N THR A 200 2.37 -2.95 -16.37
CA THR A 200 2.50 -3.55 -17.72
C THR A 200 1.38 -4.55 -18.05
N TYR A 201 0.12 -4.18 -17.75
CA TYR A 201 -1.06 -5.04 -17.93
C TYR A 201 -1.29 -5.40 -19.40
N VAL A 202 -1.36 -6.71 -19.70
CA VAL A 202 -1.57 -7.28 -21.06
C VAL A 202 -0.69 -6.68 -22.15
N ASN A 203 0.47 -6.17 -21.75
CA ASN A 203 1.38 -5.34 -22.54
C ASN A 203 1.25 -5.51 -24.08
N HIS A 204 0.81 -4.44 -24.74
CA HIS A 204 0.47 -4.38 -26.18
C HIS A 204 1.52 -3.60 -27.01
N THR A 205 2.76 -3.50 -26.53
CA THR A 205 3.88 -2.88 -27.27
C THR A 205 4.13 -3.51 -28.63
#